data_AF-A0A972EXX2-F1
#
_entry.id   AF-A0A972EXX2-F1
#
_cell.length_a   1.000
_cell.length_b   1.000
_cell.length_c   1.000
_cell.angle_alpha   90.00
_cell.angle_beta   90.00
_cell.angle_gamma   90.00
#
_symmetry.space_group_name_H-M   'P 1'
#
loop_
_entity.id
_entity.type
_entity.pdbx_description
1 polymer ?
#
loop_
_entity_poly.entity_id
_entity_poly.type
_entity_poly.pdbx_seq_one_letter_code
_entity_poly.pdbx_strand_id
1 'polypeptide(L)'
;MHTFLHGRDLIGDLDFSKEEVETVLDVAFDLKRKRALNELTPYLRDKVLAMLFFFSSTRTRGSFEAGMAHLGGHAAFIESRTTQISHGDTPKE
;
A
#
# COMPACT_ATOMS: atom_id res chain seq x y z
N MET A 1 16.38 13.30 -9.70
CA MET A 1 15.81 13.07 -8.36
C MET A 1 15.83 11.57 -8.13
N HIS A 2 16.79 11.06 -7.38
CA HIS A 2 16.86 9.64 -7.00
C HIS A 2 16.64 9.60 -5.50
N THR A 3 15.46 9.17 -5.07
CA THR A 3 15.18 8.89 -3.67
C THR A 3 15.34 7.39 -3.42
N PHE A 4 15.83 7.03 -2.24
CA PHE A 4 16.05 5.65 -1.81
C PHE A 4 14.84 5.12 -1.04
N LEU A 5 13.65 5.16 -1.66
CA LEU A 5 12.40 4.68 -1.03
C LEU A 5 12.22 3.15 -1.12
N HIS A 6 13.04 2.48 -1.92
CA HIS A 6 12.98 1.03 -2.05
C HIS A 6 13.32 0.33 -0.73
N GLY A 7 12.42 -0.53 -0.26
CA GLY A 7 12.58 -1.27 0.99
C GLY A 7 12.36 -0.45 2.25
N ARG A 8 11.79 0.75 2.15
CA ARG A 8 11.43 1.58 3.30
C ARG A 8 9.98 1.34 3.74
N ASP A 9 9.78 1.46 5.05
CA ASP A 9 8.46 1.46 5.67
C ASP A 9 7.89 2.88 5.78
N LEU A 10 6.56 3.01 5.73
CA LEU A 10 5.81 4.24 6.03
C LEU A 10 5.12 4.06 7.38
N ILE A 11 5.79 4.47 8.47
CA ILE A 11 5.27 4.34 9.84
C ILE A 11 4.80 5.70 10.36
N GLY A 12 5.63 6.73 10.26
CA GLY A 12 5.32 8.12 10.58
C GLY A 12 5.63 9.08 9.44
N ASP A 13 5.02 10.26 9.49
CA ASP A 13 5.27 11.36 8.55
C ASP A 13 6.68 11.96 8.72
N LEU A 14 7.20 11.97 9.95
CA LEU A 14 8.55 12.46 10.26
C LEU A 14 9.68 11.53 9.77
N ASP A 15 9.35 10.33 9.28
CA ASP A 15 10.34 9.40 8.71
C ASP A 15 10.79 9.81 7.29
N PHE A 16 10.17 10.83 6.72
CA PHE A 16 10.38 11.25 5.33
C PHE A 16 10.94 12.67 5.27
N SER A 17 11.93 12.87 4.40
CA SER A 17 12.35 14.22 4.02
C SER A 17 11.26 14.89 3.18
N LYS A 18 11.30 16.22 3.11
CA LYS A 18 10.38 16.99 2.26
C LYS A 18 10.45 16.52 0.80
N GLU A 19 11.66 16.30 0.29
CA GLU A 19 11.93 15.87 -1.09
C GLU A 19 11.40 14.45 -1.36
N GLU A 20 11.45 13.57 -0.36
CA GLU A 20 10.84 12.23 -0.44
C GLU A 20 9.31 12.33 -0.55
N VAL A 21 8.68 13.17 0.27
CA VAL A 21 7.23 13.41 0.22
C VAL A 21 6.83 14.01 -1.14
N GLU A 22 7.57 15.01 -1.63
CA GLU A 22 7.33 15.61 -2.95
C GLU A 22 7.44 14.54 -4.05
N THR A 23 8.42 13.64 -3.98
CA THR A 23 8.54 12.52 -4.92
C THR A 23 7.31 11.61 -4.90
N VAL A 24 6.78 11.27 -3.71
CA VAL A 24 5.58 10.43 -3.58
C VAL A 24 4.37 11.12 -4.22
N LEU A 25 4.22 12.43 -4.02
CA LEU A 25 3.14 13.22 -4.61
C LEU A 25 3.25 13.28 -6.13
N ASP A 26 4.45 13.50 -6.68
CA ASP A 26 4.69 13.52 -8.12
C ASP A 26 4.32 12.18 -8.78
N VAL A 27 4.72 11.06 -8.17
CA VAL A 27 4.35 9.72 -8.63
C VAL A 27 2.85 9.50 -8.54
N ALA A 28 2.19 9.97 -7.49
CA ALA A 28 0.73 9.87 -7.36
C ALA A 28 -0.01 10.65 -8.46
N PHE A 29 0.46 11.85 -8.81
CA PHE A 29 -0.10 12.64 -9.91
C PHE A 29 0.10 11.97 -11.27
N ASP A 30 1.29 11.43 -11.53
CA ASP A 30 1.58 10.70 -12.76
C ASP A 30 0.69 9.45 -12.91
N LEU A 31 0.58 8.63 -11.85
CA LEU A 31 -0.29 7.44 -11.86
C LEU A 31 -1.77 7.80 -12.06
N LYS A 32 -2.23 8.90 -11.45
CA LYS A 32 -3.59 9.40 -11.65
C LYS A 32 -3.82 9.82 -13.11
N ARG A 33 -2.86 10.51 -13.72
CA ARG A 33 -2.91 10.92 -15.12
C ARG A 33 -2.93 9.71 -16.06
N LYS A 34 -2.00 8.77 -15.89
CA LYS A 34 -1.92 7.53 -16.69
C LYS A 34 -3.24 6.75 -16.65
N ARG A 35 -3.83 6.61 -15.46
CA ARG A 35 -5.14 5.99 -15.30
C ARG A 35 -6.24 6.73 -16.08
N ALA A 36 -6.27 8.07 -16.03
CA ALA A 36 -7.23 8.87 -16.77
C ALA A 36 -7.09 8.74 -18.30
N LEU A 37 -5.88 8.44 -18.78
CA LEU A 37 -5.57 8.19 -20.19
C LEU A 37 -5.72 6.72 -20.60
N ASN A 38 -6.19 5.85 -19.70
CA ASN A 38 -6.26 4.39 -19.89
C ASN A 38 -4.90 3.73 -20.20
N GLU A 39 -3.80 4.33 -19.72
CA GLU A 39 -2.47 3.74 -19.81
C GLU A 39 -2.30 2.66 -18.73
N LEU A 40 -1.84 1.47 -19.14
CA LEU A 40 -1.60 0.37 -18.23
C LEU A 40 -0.32 0.59 -17.41
N THR A 41 -0.41 0.40 -16.10
CA THR A 41 0.73 0.56 -15.16
C THR A 41 0.98 -0.71 -14.34
N PRO A 42 1.28 -1.88 -14.95
CA PRO A 42 1.43 -3.16 -14.23
C PRO A 42 2.78 -3.27 -13.49
N TYR A 43 3.16 -2.24 -12.73
CA TYR A 43 4.44 -2.12 -12.05
C TYR A 43 4.62 -3.13 -10.91
N LEU A 44 3.52 -3.65 -10.36
CA LEU A 44 3.48 -4.62 -9.28
C LEU A 44 2.87 -5.95 -9.73
N ARG A 45 3.06 -6.32 -11.02
CA ARG A 45 2.57 -7.60 -11.55
C ARG A 45 3.03 -8.77 -10.67
N ASP A 46 2.06 -9.60 -10.29
CA ASP A 46 2.23 -10.80 -9.46
C ASP A 46 2.78 -10.52 -8.04
N LYS A 47 2.78 -9.26 -7.60
CA LYS A 47 3.10 -8.90 -6.21
C LYS A 47 1.85 -8.95 -5.34
N VAL A 48 2.03 -9.46 -4.13
CA VAL A 48 0.96 -9.58 -3.12
C VAL A 48 1.25 -8.64 -1.96
N LEU A 49 0.27 -7.83 -1.57
CA LEU A 49 0.26 -7.02 -0.36
C LEU A 49 -0.68 -7.67 0.65
N ALA A 50 -0.15 -8.11 1.79
CA ALA A 50 -0.97 -8.53 2.93
C ALA A 50 -1.37 -7.31 3.74
N MET A 51 -2.68 -7.12 3.98
CA MET A 51 -3.21 -6.01 4.75
C MET A 51 -3.90 -6.53 6.01
N LEU A 52 -3.31 -6.24 7.18
CA LEU A 52 -3.84 -6.64 8.47
C LEU A 52 -4.66 -5.50 9.11
N PHE A 53 -5.94 -5.76 9.38
CA PHE A 53 -6.82 -4.78 10.01
C PHE A 53 -7.22 -5.23 11.43
N PHE A 54 -6.72 -4.50 12.43
CA PHE A 54 -7.17 -4.61 13.84
C PHE A 54 -8.50 -3.91 14.08
N PHE A 55 -8.77 -2.85 13.31
CA PHE A 55 -10.03 -2.14 13.27
C PHE A 55 -10.44 -1.95 11.82
N SER A 56 -11.71 -2.23 11.50
CA SER A 56 -12.21 -2.14 10.14
C SER A 56 -12.22 -0.70 9.63
N SER A 57 -11.62 -0.45 8.47
CA SER A 57 -11.71 0.83 7.75
C SER A 57 -12.00 0.59 6.27
N THR A 58 -13.23 0.88 5.85
CA THR A 58 -13.69 0.66 4.47
C THR A 58 -12.91 1.51 3.46
N ARG A 59 -12.64 2.78 3.80
CA ARG A 59 -11.94 3.69 2.88
C ARG A 59 -10.48 3.28 2.69
N THR A 60 -9.79 2.93 3.77
CA THR A 60 -8.40 2.48 3.72
C THR A 60 -8.30 1.17 2.96
N ARG A 61 -9.13 0.16 3.30
CA ARG A 61 -9.14 -1.12 2.59
C ARG A 61 -9.39 -0.91 1.09
N GLY A 62 -10.45 -0.19 0.74
CA GLY A 62 -10.84 0.02 -0.66
C GLY A 62 -9.77 0.75 -1.47
N SER A 63 -9.07 1.73 -0.88
CA SER A 63 -8.00 2.44 -1.58
C SER A 63 -6.77 1.57 -1.83
N PHE A 64 -6.36 0.74 -0.87
CA PHE A 64 -5.22 -0.16 -1.03
C PHE A 64 -5.53 -1.31 -2.00
N GLU A 65 -6.71 -1.92 -1.92
CA GLU A 65 -7.15 -2.96 -2.88
C GLU A 65 -7.17 -2.41 -4.30
N ALA A 66 -7.79 -1.24 -4.52
CA ALA A 66 -7.83 -0.60 -5.83
C ALA A 66 -6.42 -0.21 -6.31
N GLY A 67 -5.58 0.34 -5.44
CA GLY A 67 -4.21 0.73 -5.76
C GLY A 67 -3.37 -0.46 -6.25
N MET A 68 -3.37 -1.56 -5.50
CA MET A 68 -2.67 -2.79 -5.89
C MET A 68 -3.21 -3.36 -7.21
N ALA A 69 -4.53 -3.42 -7.37
CA ALA A 69 -5.15 -3.93 -8.59
C ALA A 69 -4.80 -3.09 -9.83
N HIS A 70 -4.84 -1.76 -9.72
CA HIS A 70 -4.43 -0.87 -10.82
C HIS A 70 -2.97 -1.08 -11.22
N LEU A 71 -2.10 -1.40 -10.25
CA LEU A 71 -0.69 -1.66 -10.48
C LEU A 71 -0.40 -3.12 -10.91
N GLY A 72 -1.44 -3.94 -11.12
CA GLY A 72 -1.32 -5.34 -11.54
C GLY A 72 -0.99 -6.33 -10.43
N GLY A 73 -1.03 -5.90 -9.17
CA GLY A 73 -0.82 -6.75 -8.01
C GLY A 73 -2.12 -7.19 -7.33
N HIS A 74 -1.98 -7.96 -6.26
CA HIS A 74 -3.08 -8.44 -5.45
C HIS A 74 -2.96 -7.93 -4.02
N ALA A 75 -4.08 -7.48 -3.43
CA ALA A 75 -4.14 -7.11 -2.02
C ALA A 75 -4.96 -8.14 -1.25
N ALA A 76 -4.32 -8.85 -0.34
CA ALA A 76 -4.96 -9.83 0.53
C ALA A 76 -5.44 -9.14 1.81
N PHE A 77 -6.75 -9.13 2.03
CA PHE A 77 -7.36 -8.60 3.24
C PHE A 77 -7.37 -9.64 4.36
N ILE A 78 -6.78 -9.30 5.51
CA ILE A 78 -6.71 -10.15 6.69
C ILE A 78 -7.33 -9.38 7.86
N GLU A 79 -8.45 -9.88 8.36
CA GLU A 79 -9.07 -9.33 9.56
C GLU A 79 -8.47 -9.99 10.80
N SER A 80 -8.02 -9.18 11.76
CA SER A 80 -7.39 -9.66 13.01
C SER A 80 -8.23 -10.71 13.76
N ARG A 81 -9.56 -10.62 13.71
CA ARG A 81 -10.46 -11.57 14.36
C ARG A 81 -10.41 -12.98 13.75
N THR A 82 -10.00 -13.05 12.49
CA THR A 82 -9.88 -14.31 11.73
C THR A 82 -8.49 -14.92 11.80
N THR A 83 -7.52 -14.28 12.48
CA THR A 83 -6.17 -14.82 12.67
C THR A 83 -6.04 -15.57 13.99
N GLN A 84 -4.91 -16.25 14.22
CA GLN A 84 -4.64 -16.95 15.48
C GLN A 84 -4.49 -15.99 16.69
N ILE A 85 -4.32 -14.68 16.45
CA ILE A 85 -4.35 -13.66 17.50
C ILE A 85 -5.67 -13.72 18.28
N SER A 86 -6.79 -14.12 17.63
CA SER A 86 -8.06 -14.32 18.33
C SER A 86 -8.11 -15.58 19.20
N HIS A 87 -7.16 -16.50 19.04
CA HIS A 87 -7.03 -17.76 19.78
C HIS A 87 -5.92 -17.72 20.85
N GLY A 88 -5.20 -16.60 20.98
CA GLY A 88 -4.21 -16.39 22.04
C GLY A 88 -2.76 -16.25 21.56
N ASP A 89 -2.49 -16.36 20.25
CA ASP A 89 -1.15 -16.15 19.71
C ASP A 89 -0.71 -14.69 19.86
N THR A 90 0.61 -14.50 19.99
CA THR A 90 1.20 -13.15 20.08
C THR A 90 1.40 -12.54 18.70
N PRO A 91 1.46 -11.20 18.57
CA PRO A 91 1.77 -10.56 17.28
C PRO A 91 3.15 -10.89 16.69
N LYS A 92 4.03 -11.56 17.44
CA LYS A 92 5.38 -11.95 17.01
C LYS A 92 5.41 -13.35 16.39
N GLU A 93 4.42 -14.18 16.71
CA GLU A 93 4.26 -15.54 16.19
C GLU A 93 3.52 -15.53 14.85
#